data_AF-A0A1G1WRA5-F1
#
_entry.id   AF-A0A1G1WRA5-F1
#
_cell.length_a   1.000
_cell.length_b   1.000
_cell.length_c   1.000
_cell.angle_alpha   90.00
_cell.angle_beta   90.00
_cell.angle_gamma   90.00
#
_symmetry.space_group_name_H-M   'P 1'
#
loop_
_entity.id
_entity.type
_entity.pdbx_description
1 polymer ?
#
loop_
_entity_poly.entity_id
_entity_poly.type
_entity_poly.pdbx_seq_one_letter_code
_entity_poly.pdbx_strand_id
1 'polypeptide(L)'
;MGSNGDLDFLAGLTTEGVKPLSRVEWDLGREELQTLRALGLRYRKVHRVALDGTVVTHVVFSRDASLVDCYHNQFEGTTLVKTPEVIRSEGEFFGFPSCCVESFIATGESHVPNELSPQDQSLLYHWACPGCRLTPDLVPRYRALWSDQVLS
;
A
#
# COMPACT_ATOMS: atom_id res chain seq x y z
N MET A 1 -1.00 5.14 14.12
CA MET A 1 -0.15 6.32 13.88
C MET A 1 0.99 5.85 13.00
N GLY A 2 0.97 6.20 11.72
CA GLY A 2 2.10 5.89 10.83
C GLY A 2 3.31 6.71 11.23
N SER A 3 4.48 6.09 11.18
CA SER A 3 5.75 6.73 11.51
C SER A 3 6.41 7.30 10.23
N ASN A 4 7.39 8.19 10.39
CA ASN A 4 8.21 8.63 9.25
C ASN A 4 8.91 7.45 8.55
N GLY A 5 9.29 6.42 9.30
CA GLY A 5 9.88 5.19 8.73
C GLY A 5 8.94 4.45 7.78
N ASP A 6 7.63 4.43 8.06
CA ASP A 6 6.65 3.81 7.16
C ASP A 6 6.54 4.60 5.84
N LEU A 7 6.61 5.93 5.89
CA LEU A 7 6.58 6.76 4.69
C LEU A 7 7.82 6.53 3.83
N ASP A 8 9.00 6.56 4.43
CA ASP A 8 10.26 6.35 3.71
C ASP A 8 10.27 4.97 3.07
N PHE A 9 9.81 3.93 3.79
CA PHE A 9 9.73 2.56 3.26
C PHE A 9 8.79 2.45 2.07
N LEU A 10 7.59 3.00 2.18
CA LEU A 10 6.64 3.03 1.07
C LEU A 10 7.16 3.85 -0.12
N ALA A 11 7.83 4.98 0.14
CA ALA A 11 8.44 5.80 -0.90
C ALA A 11 9.57 5.06 -1.64
N GLY A 12 10.42 4.34 -0.91
CA GLY A 12 11.47 3.48 -1.48
C GLY A 12 10.89 2.35 -2.33
N LEU A 13 9.90 1.61 -1.79
CA LEU A 13 9.21 0.55 -2.52
C LEU A 13 8.58 1.03 -3.82
N THR A 14 8.00 2.23 -3.81
CA THR A 14 7.38 2.82 -5.01
C THR A 14 8.41 3.39 -5.98
N THR A 15 9.50 3.96 -5.49
CA THR A 15 10.58 4.49 -6.33
C THR A 15 11.27 3.37 -7.11
N GLU A 16 11.55 2.24 -6.44
CA GLU A 16 12.14 1.02 -7.04
C GLU A 16 11.14 0.17 -7.84
N GLY A 17 9.89 0.62 -7.99
CA GLY A 17 8.86 -0.11 -8.74
C GLY A 17 8.54 -1.48 -8.14
N VAL A 18 8.72 -1.66 -6.83
CA VAL A 18 8.23 -2.84 -6.10
C VAL A 18 6.72 -2.70 -5.89
N LYS A 19 6.27 -1.51 -5.50
CA LYS A 19 4.84 -1.15 -5.41
C LYS A 19 4.48 -0.16 -6.51
N PRO A 20 3.48 -0.44 -7.36
CA PRO A 20 3.02 0.50 -8.38
C PRO A 20 2.49 1.81 -7.76
N LEU A 21 1.71 1.69 -6.69
CA LEU A 21 1.16 2.80 -5.91
C LEU A 21 1.24 2.47 -4.43
N SER A 22 1.49 3.48 -3.61
CA SER A 22 1.48 3.39 -2.15
C SER A 22 0.51 4.39 -1.56
N ARG A 23 0.06 4.10 -0.34
CA ARG A 23 -0.90 4.93 0.41
C ARG A 23 -0.46 5.05 1.85
N VAL A 24 -0.57 6.25 2.40
CA VAL A 24 -0.57 6.51 3.84
C VAL A 24 -1.93 7.03 4.27
N GLU A 25 -2.37 6.64 5.47
CA GLU A 25 -3.72 6.94 6.00
C GLU A 25 -3.72 8.12 6.98
N TRP A 26 -2.73 9.00 6.85
CA TRP A 26 -2.63 10.24 7.59
C TRP A 26 -2.29 11.38 6.64
N ASP A 27 -2.56 12.61 7.08
CA ASP A 27 -2.17 13.77 6.30
C ASP A 27 -0.66 13.99 6.39
N LEU A 28 -0.04 14.28 5.24
CA LEU A 28 1.39 14.60 5.16
C LEU A 28 1.58 16.10 5.20
N GLY A 29 2.55 16.53 6.00
CA GLY A 29 3.01 17.90 6.09
C GLY A 29 3.80 18.34 4.86
N ARG A 30 4.17 19.62 4.84
CA ARG A 30 4.86 20.23 3.69
C ARG A 30 6.20 19.56 3.39
N GLU A 31 6.93 19.18 4.42
CA GLU A 31 8.25 18.56 4.30
C GLU A 31 8.16 17.17 3.66
N GLU A 32 7.29 16.30 4.18
CA GLU A 32 7.07 14.95 3.63
C GLU A 32 6.61 15.01 2.17
N LEU A 33 5.71 15.94 1.83
CA LEU A 33 5.26 16.15 0.46
C LEU A 33 6.37 16.67 -0.47
N GLN A 34 7.33 17.44 0.05
CA GLN A 34 8.51 17.85 -0.69
C GLN A 34 9.46 16.68 -0.91
N THR A 35 9.65 15.81 0.09
CA THR A 35 10.44 14.58 -0.04
C THR A 35 9.88 13.68 -1.13
N LEU A 36 8.56 13.42 -1.14
CA LEU A 36 7.93 12.63 -2.21
C LEU A 36 8.21 13.22 -3.60
N ARG A 37 8.13 14.55 -3.76
CA ARG A 37 8.44 15.22 -5.03
C ARG A 37 9.91 15.11 -5.42
N ALA A 38 10.82 15.24 -4.44
CA ALA A 38 12.26 15.12 -4.67
C ALA A 38 12.65 13.71 -5.14
N LEU A 39 11.93 12.69 -4.67
CA LEU A 39 12.03 11.30 -5.14
C LEU A 39 11.35 11.05 -6.51
N GLY A 40 10.77 12.09 -7.13
CA GLY A 40 10.08 11.97 -8.40
C GLY A 40 8.68 11.35 -8.31
N LEU A 41 8.13 11.22 -7.09
CA LEU A 41 6.79 10.68 -6.86
C LEU A 41 5.73 11.76 -7.02
N ARG A 42 4.67 11.44 -7.75
CA ARG A 42 3.43 12.23 -7.82
C ARG A 42 2.51 11.75 -6.71
N TYR A 43 1.77 12.68 -6.10
CA TYR A 43 0.85 12.37 -5.03
C TYR A 43 -0.48 13.12 -5.16
N ARG A 44 -1.53 12.56 -4.53
CA ARG A 44 -2.82 13.19 -4.30
C ARG A 44 -3.26 12.93 -2.87
N LYS A 45 -3.98 13.89 -2.28
CA LYS A 45 -4.82 13.64 -1.11
C LYS A 45 -6.13 13.06 -1.62
N VAL A 46 -6.60 12.00 -0.97
CA VAL A 46 -7.88 11.35 -1.26
C VAL A 46 -8.69 11.33 0.03
N HIS A 47 -9.90 11.85 0.00
CA HIS A 47 -10.80 11.87 1.14
C HIS A 47 -11.82 10.76 0.98
N ARG A 48 -12.01 9.96 2.03
CA ARG A 48 -13.02 8.91 2.10
C ARG A 48 -13.84 9.05 3.36
N VAL A 49 -15.04 8.49 3.37
CA VAL A 49 -15.98 8.60 4.48
C VAL A 49 -16.02 7.28 5.24
N ALA A 50 -15.67 7.28 6.53
CA ALA A 50 -15.83 6.13 7.39
C ALA A 50 -17.32 5.81 7.63
N LEU A 51 -17.63 4.63 8.16
CA LEU A 51 -19.01 4.20 8.39
C LEU A 51 -19.76 5.08 9.41
N ASP A 52 -19.03 5.75 10.30
CA ASP A 52 -19.58 6.70 11.27
C ASP A 52 -19.74 8.13 10.71
N GLY A 53 -19.41 8.35 9.43
CA GLY A 53 -19.46 9.66 8.77
C GLY A 53 -18.17 10.47 8.88
N THR A 54 -17.15 10.01 9.60
CA THR A 54 -15.86 10.71 9.71
C THR A 54 -15.15 10.75 8.36
N VAL A 55 -14.66 11.92 7.97
CA VAL A 55 -13.82 12.05 6.77
C VAL A 55 -12.39 11.66 7.12
N VAL A 56 -11.87 10.65 6.42
CA VAL A 56 -10.50 10.17 6.52
C VAL A 56 -9.71 10.68 5.32
N THR A 57 -8.52 11.21 5.56
CA THR A 57 -7.60 11.66 4.50
C THR A 57 -6.54 10.60 4.28
N HIS A 58 -6.35 10.21 3.03
CA HIS A 58 -5.24 9.39 2.58
C HIS A 58 -4.32 10.22 1.69
N VAL A 59 -3.01 9.96 1.72
CA VAL A 59 -2.11 10.41 0.65
C VAL A 59 -1.69 9.21 -0.16
N VAL A 60 -2.00 9.22 -1.45
CA VAL A 60 -1.56 8.20 -2.40
C VAL A 60 -0.45 8.76 -3.29
N PHE A 61 0.52 7.92 -3.63
CA PHE A 61 1.63 8.33 -4.47
C PHE A 61 2.19 7.21 -5.35
N SER A 62 2.72 7.61 -6.50
CA SER A 62 3.33 6.75 -7.51
C SER A 62 4.33 7.53 -8.37
N ARG A 63 5.22 6.83 -9.06
CA ARG A 63 5.96 7.38 -10.20
C ARG A 63 5.06 7.67 -11.39
N ASP A 64 3.95 6.94 -11.52
CA ASP A 64 2.98 7.11 -12.59
C ASP A 64 1.85 8.07 -12.15
N ALA A 65 1.83 9.25 -12.77
CA ALA A 65 0.79 10.25 -12.51
C ALA A 65 -0.62 9.74 -12.85
N SER A 66 -0.73 8.94 -13.91
CA SER A 66 -2.03 8.42 -14.36
C SER A 66 -2.62 7.46 -13.34
N LEU A 67 -1.79 6.62 -12.71
CA LEU A 67 -2.22 5.68 -11.68
C LEU A 67 -2.74 6.41 -10.43
N VAL A 68 -2.07 7.49 -10.03
CA VAL A 68 -2.49 8.37 -8.92
C VAL A 68 -3.82 9.05 -9.22
N ASP A 69 -3.97 9.61 -10.42
CA ASP A 69 -5.21 10.27 -10.83
C ASP A 69 -6.37 9.28 -10.98
N CYS A 70 -6.13 8.06 -11.51
CA CYS A 70 -7.12 6.99 -11.56
C CYS A 70 -7.59 6.58 -10.17
N TYR A 71 -6.67 6.33 -9.23
CA TYR A 71 -7.02 5.99 -7.85
C TYR A 71 -7.85 7.11 -7.21
N HIS A 72 -7.41 8.36 -7.34
CA HIS A 72 -8.12 9.51 -6.81
C HIS A 72 -9.55 9.59 -7.38
N ASN A 73 -9.71 9.55 -8.70
CA ASN A 73 -11.01 9.65 -9.34
C ASN A 73 -11.97 8.53 -8.96
N GLN A 74 -11.43 7.34 -8.66
CA GLN A 74 -12.24 6.21 -8.25
C GLN A 74 -12.67 6.26 -6.78
N PHE A 75 -11.84 6.78 -5.88
CA PHE A 75 -12.05 6.68 -4.44
C PHE A 75 -12.37 7.98 -3.72
N GLU A 76 -12.16 9.15 -4.33
CA GLU A 76 -12.49 10.45 -3.72
C GLU A 76 -13.98 10.54 -3.36
N GLY A 77 -14.27 10.97 -2.12
CA GLY A 77 -15.62 11.12 -1.59
C GLY A 77 -16.38 9.80 -1.34
N THR A 78 -15.75 8.64 -1.58
CA THR A 78 -16.39 7.33 -1.40
C THR A 78 -16.37 6.85 0.04
N THR A 79 -17.30 5.98 0.41
CA THR A 79 -17.30 5.32 1.72
C THR A 79 -16.18 4.28 1.82
N LEU A 80 -15.56 4.16 2.99
CA LEU A 80 -14.62 3.09 3.35
C LEU A 80 -15.36 1.79 3.61
N VAL A 81 -15.71 1.09 2.54
CA VAL A 81 -16.33 -0.24 2.58
C VAL A 81 -15.37 -1.32 2.07
N LYS A 82 -15.45 -2.52 2.65
CA LYS A 82 -14.66 -3.69 2.26
C LYS A 82 -15.49 -4.67 1.42
N THR A 83 -16.02 -4.21 0.29
CA THR A 83 -16.70 -5.13 -0.65
C THR A 83 -15.66 -5.85 -1.52
N PRO A 84 -15.99 -7.03 -2.08
CA PRO A 84 -15.07 -7.74 -2.98
C PRO A 84 -14.57 -6.88 -4.15
N GLU A 85 -15.42 -6.03 -4.72
CA GLU A 85 -15.07 -5.15 -5.85
C GLU A 85 -14.05 -4.09 -5.44
N VAL A 86 -14.25 -3.46 -4.28
CA VAL A 86 -13.31 -2.46 -3.74
C VAL A 86 -11.98 -3.12 -3.39
N ILE A 87 -12.01 -4.29 -2.76
CA ILE A 87 -10.80 -5.04 -2.38
C ILE A 87 -9.98 -5.43 -3.62
N ARG A 88 -10.63 -5.92 -4.68
CA ARG A 88 -9.95 -6.23 -5.95
C ARG A 88 -9.29 -5.01 -6.54
N SER A 89 -10.04 -3.92 -6.64
CA SER A 89 -9.53 -2.70 -7.24
C SER A 89 -8.36 -2.11 -6.44
N GLU A 90 -8.46 -2.05 -5.11
CA GLU A 90 -7.34 -1.62 -4.27
C GLU A 90 -6.13 -2.55 -4.42
N GLY A 91 -6.36 -3.87 -4.46
CA GLY A 91 -5.31 -4.85 -4.71
C GLY A 91 -4.57 -4.64 -6.02
N GLU A 92 -5.29 -4.33 -7.10
CA GLU A 92 -4.72 -4.02 -8.41
C GLU A 92 -3.85 -2.74 -8.36
N PHE A 93 -4.36 -1.65 -7.77
CA PHE A 93 -3.59 -0.41 -7.64
C PHE A 93 -2.30 -0.60 -6.84
N PHE A 94 -2.37 -1.33 -5.73
CA PHE A 94 -1.23 -1.53 -4.84
C PHE A 94 -0.27 -2.64 -5.29
N GLY A 95 -0.60 -3.35 -6.38
CA GLY A 95 0.20 -4.43 -6.94
C GLY A 95 0.19 -5.71 -6.10
N PHE A 96 -0.89 -5.98 -5.38
CA PHE A 96 -1.01 -7.21 -4.58
C PHE A 96 -1.23 -8.43 -5.48
N PRO A 97 -0.64 -9.59 -5.15
CA PRO A 97 -0.93 -10.83 -5.86
C PRO A 97 -2.43 -11.14 -5.85
N SER A 98 -3.02 -11.36 -7.02
CA SER A 98 -4.47 -11.62 -7.14
C SER A 98 -4.92 -12.81 -6.31
N CYS A 99 -4.09 -13.86 -6.17
CA CYS A 99 -4.41 -15.00 -5.31
C CYS A 99 -4.55 -14.60 -3.83
N CYS A 100 -3.76 -13.64 -3.35
CA CYS A 100 -3.84 -13.14 -1.98
C CYS A 100 -5.09 -12.28 -1.79
N VAL A 101 -5.41 -11.45 -2.77
CA VAL A 101 -6.63 -10.63 -2.81
C VAL A 101 -7.87 -11.52 -2.77
N GLU A 102 -7.97 -12.54 -3.64
CA GLU A 102 -9.11 -13.46 -3.66
C GLU A 102 -9.20 -14.30 -2.39
N SER A 103 -8.07 -14.74 -1.82
CA SER A 103 -8.05 -15.45 -0.55
C SER A 103 -8.60 -14.57 0.58
N PHE A 104 -8.23 -13.29 0.61
CA PHE A 104 -8.75 -12.35 1.60
C PHE A 104 -10.25 -12.10 1.41
N ILE A 105 -10.73 -11.99 0.17
CA ILE A 105 -12.16 -11.88 -0.14
C ILE A 105 -12.94 -13.12 0.33
N ALA A 106 -12.41 -14.32 0.09
CA ALA A 106 -13.08 -15.57 0.40
C ALA A 106 -13.16 -15.85 1.91
N THR A 107 -12.13 -15.45 2.67
CA THR A 107 -12.00 -15.79 4.10
C THR A 107 -12.32 -14.62 5.02
N GLY A 108 -12.10 -13.38 4.58
CA GLY A 108 -12.09 -12.19 5.43
C GLY A 108 -10.91 -12.14 6.41
N GLU A 109 -9.98 -13.11 6.34
CA GLU A 109 -8.93 -13.28 7.34
C GLU A 109 -7.60 -12.70 6.86
N SER A 110 -7.02 -11.83 7.68
CA SER A 110 -5.69 -11.26 7.46
C SER A 110 -4.59 -12.00 8.24
N HIS A 111 -4.85 -13.23 8.70
CA HIS A 111 -3.93 -14.00 9.54
C HIS A 111 -3.93 -15.52 9.24
N VAL A 112 -4.36 -15.91 8.03
CA VAL A 112 -4.36 -17.31 7.62
C VAL A 112 -2.92 -17.85 7.64
N PRO A 113 -2.63 -19.02 8.23
CA PRO A 113 -1.28 -19.58 8.21
C PRO A 113 -0.72 -19.67 6.79
N ASN A 114 0.51 -19.22 6.60
CA ASN A 114 1.22 -19.27 5.33
C ASN A 114 2.68 -19.70 5.54
N GLU A 115 3.42 -19.85 4.46
CA GLU A 115 4.78 -20.38 4.46
C GLU A 115 5.85 -19.30 4.73
N LEU A 116 5.46 -18.05 5.01
CA LEU A 116 6.39 -16.98 5.32
C LEU A 116 6.75 -16.96 6.80
N SER A 117 7.96 -16.50 7.11
CA SER A 117 8.30 -16.16 8.50
C SER A 117 7.47 -14.97 8.97
N PRO A 118 7.17 -14.83 10.28
CA PRO A 118 6.48 -13.64 10.80
C PRO A 118 7.21 -12.33 10.46
N GLN A 119 8.54 -12.36 10.41
CA GLN A 119 9.35 -11.22 10.04
C GLN A 119 9.12 -10.83 8.57
N ASP A 120 9.09 -11.79 7.65
CA ASP A 120 8.80 -11.52 6.24
C ASP A 120 7.39 -11.00 6.02
N GLN A 121 6.43 -11.62 6.69
CA GLN A 121 5.04 -11.18 6.60
C GLN A 121 4.86 -9.77 7.14
N SER A 122 5.64 -9.35 8.14
CA SER A 122 5.59 -7.99 8.71
C SER A 122 6.13 -6.91 7.77
N LEU A 123 6.93 -7.27 6.77
CA LEU A 123 7.41 -6.32 5.75
C LEU A 123 6.34 -6.03 4.68
N LEU A 124 5.36 -6.91 4.54
CA LEU A 124 4.38 -6.85 3.47
C LEU A 124 3.16 -6.03 3.90
N TYR A 125 2.62 -5.26 2.95
CA TYR A 125 1.36 -4.51 3.12
C TYR A 125 0.13 -5.32 2.68
N HIS A 126 0.30 -6.62 2.44
CA HIS A 126 -0.76 -7.59 2.19
C HIS A 126 -0.45 -8.89 2.93
N TRP A 127 -1.49 -9.66 3.26
CA TRP A 127 -1.31 -10.98 3.84
C TRP A 127 -1.10 -12.03 2.75
N ALA A 128 -0.03 -12.83 2.82
CA ALA A 128 0.19 -13.89 1.86
C ALA A 128 -0.81 -15.04 2.11
N CYS A 129 -1.43 -15.53 1.04
CA CYS A 129 -2.31 -16.70 1.11
C CYS A 129 -1.47 -18.00 1.20
N PRO A 130 -2.03 -19.10 1.74
CA PRO A 130 -1.38 -20.41 1.70
C PRO A 130 -0.95 -20.79 0.28
N GLY A 131 0.29 -21.25 0.12
CA GLY A 131 0.84 -21.65 -1.18
C GLY A 131 1.04 -20.51 -2.18
N CYS A 132 1.10 -19.25 -1.72
CA CYS A 132 1.34 -18.11 -2.62
C CYS A 132 2.69 -18.25 -3.34
N ARG A 133 2.67 -18.20 -4.67
CA ARG A 133 3.89 -18.29 -5.50
C ARG A 133 4.57 -16.96 -5.77
N LEU A 134 3.80 -15.86 -5.75
CA LEU A 134 4.33 -14.53 -6.11
C LEU A 134 4.97 -13.82 -4.91
N THR A 135 4.39 -13.97 -3.72
CA THR A 135 4.88 -13.24 -2.53
C THR A 135 6.31 -13.64 -2.13
N PRO A 136 6.72 -14.92 -2.15
CA PRO A 136 8.10 -15.30 -1.86
C PRO A 136 9.14 -14.59 -2.75
N ASP A 137 8.80 -14.31 -4.02
CA ASP A 137 9.67 -13.58 -4.94
C ASP A 137 9.73 -12.07 -4.65
N LEU A 138 8.69 -11.51 -4.01
CA LEU A 138 8.65 -10.11 -3.59
C LEU A 138 9.48 -9.85 -2.33
N VAL A 139 9.50 -10.80 -1.38
CA VAL A 139 10.14 -10.64 -0.05
C VAL A 139 11.60 -10.16 -0.14
N PRO A 140 12.48 -10.72 -0.99
CA PRO A 140 13.86 -10.22 -1.11
C PRO A 140 13.94 -8.73 -1.49
N ARG A 141 13.03 -8.25 -2.34
CA ARG A 141 12.99 -6.83 -2.75
C ARG A 141 12.55 -5.92 -1.61
N TYR A 142 11.58 -6.35 -0.81
CA TYR A 142 11.16 -5.63 0.40
C TYR A 142 12.30 -5.59 1.44
N ARG A 143 12.97 -6.71 1.69
CA ARG A 143 14.09 -6.79 2.63
C ARG A 143 15.26 -5.89 2.27
N ALA A 144 15.61 -5.81 0.99
CA ALA A 144 16.71 -4.96 0.53
C ALA A 144 16.47 -3.50 0.93
N LEU A 145 15.27 -2.99 0.65
CA LEU A 145 14.90 -1.61 0.96
C LEU A 145 14.75 -1.34 2.46
N TRP A 146 14.26 -2.32 3.22
CA TRP A 146 14.18 -2.18 4.67
C TRP A 146 15.58 -2.09 5.31
N SER A 147 16.54 -2.86 4.79
CA SER A 147 17.91 -2.87 5.32
C SER A 147 18.65 -1.57 5.01
N ASP A 148 18.43 -0.99 3.83
CA ASP A 148 19.03 0.29 3.44
C ASP A 148 18.54 1.46 4.31
N GLN A 149 17.31 1.39 4.83
CA GLN A 149 16.78 2.39 5.77
C GLN A 149 17.34 2.30 7.18
N VAL A 150 17.84 1.13 7.57
CA VAL A 150 18.50 0.95 8.87
C VAL A 150 19.96 1.44 8.82
N LEU A 151 20.50 1.68 7.62
CA LEU A 151 21.89 2.11 7.39
C LEU A 151 22.02 3.57 6.91
N SER A 152 20.91 4.29 6.73
CA SER A 152 20.86 5.73 6.38
C SER A 152 20.49 6.59 7.59
#